data_AF-A0AAE1RLC1-F1
#
_entry.id   AF-A0AAE1RLC1-F1
#
_cell.length_a   1.000
_cell.length_b   1.000
_cell.length_c   1.000
_cell.angle_alpha   90.00
_cell.angle_beta   90.00
_cell.angle_gamma   90.00
#
_symmetry.space_group_name_H-M   'P 1'
#
loop_
_entity.id
_entity.type
_entity.pdbx_description
1 polymer ?
#
loop_
_entity_poly.entity_id
_entity_poly.type
_entity_poly.pdbx_seq_one_letter_code
_entity_poly.pdbx_strand_id
1 'polypeptide(L)'
;MNTLEKCECVPRNGGVGNNTMISNLIDAQENGTEEINNLTLLLAHKDSEIAILKVELQQDTHEKRDRLKDEVVDLMRQVRDLTQQMLIDQRTVILLQDRFAGRKAVIIKAYDEGTRDRPYGHCLVAGIGKYPKKVIRKDSAKKQAKKSRVKTSIKLVNYNHSMPTRYTLDVYLKDVVNPDSL
;
A
#
# COMPACT_ATOMS: atom_id res chain seq x y z
N MET A 1 47.68 -90.39 29.21
CA MET A 1 48.70 -89.65 28.41
C MET A 1 48.17 -88.24 28.25
N ASN A 2 48.49 -87.35 29.21
CA ASN A 2 49.44 -86.24 29.06
C ASN A 2 48.94 -85.21 28.02
N THR A 3 48.66 -83.94 28.29
CA THR A 3 49.35 -82.99 29.19
C THR A 3 48.44 -81.85 29.64
N LEU A 4 48.44 -81.56 30.95
CA LEU A 4 48.01 -80.28 31.53
C LEU A 4 49.07 -79.22 31.17
N GLU A 5 48.76 -78.30 30.27
CA GLU A 5 49.51 -77.04 30.17
C GLU A 5 49.14 -76.16 31.38
N LYS A 6 50.13 -75.94 32.25
CA LYS A 6 50.05 -74.96 33.32
C LYS A 6 49.93 -73.57 32.69
N CYS A 7 48.84 -72.86 32.96
CA CYS A 7 48.83 -71.41 32.82
C CYS A 7 49.87 -70.83 33.79
N GLU A 8 50.91 -70.20 33.25
CA GLU A 8 51.81 -69.36 34.03
C GLU A 8 51.07 -68.08 34.42
N CYS A 9 51.00 -67.84 35.72
CA CYS A 9 50.49 -66.61 36.30
C CYS A 9 51.39 -65.46 35.83
N VAL A 10 50.87 -64.57 34.99
CA VAL A 10 51.50 -63.27 34.73
C VAL A 10 51.67 -62.57 36.09
N PRO A 11 52.89 -62.15 36.49
CA PRO A 11 53.07 -61.41 37.72
C PRO A 11 52.28 -60.10 37.60
N ARG A 12 51.27 -59.92 38.46
CA ARG A 12 50.71 -58.60 38.73
C ARG A 12 51.78 -57.81 39.49
N ASN A 13 52.73 -57.22 38.75
CA ASN A 13 53.53 -56.12 39.26
C ASN A 13 52.61 -54.89 39.35
N GLY A 14 51.70 -54.93 40.32
CA GLY A 14 50.99 -53.77 40.83
C GLY A 14 51.97 -52.95 41.63
N GLY A 15 52.77 -52.12 40.94
CA GLY A 15 53.39 -50.97 41.58
C GLY A 15 52.27 -49.97 41.89
N VAL A 16 52.02 -49.74 43.18
CA VAL A 16 51.15 -48.65 43.64
C VAL A 16 51.84 -47.34 43.27
N GLY A 17 51.57 -46.85 42.06
CA GLY A 17 51.95 -45.52 41.65
C GLY A 17 51.41 -44.54 42.69
N ASN A 18 52.30 -43.71 43.22
CA ASN A 18 52.04 -42.77 44.31
C ASN A 18 50.61 -42.21 44.26
N ASN A 19 49.85 -42.41 45.34
CA ASN A 19 48.45 -41.96 45.47
C ASN A 19 48.25 -40.46 45.15
N THR A 20 49.34 -39.69 45.16
CA THR A 20 49.39 -38.26 44.82
C THR A 20 49.25 -37.96 43.33
N MET A 21 49.68 -38.83 42.40
CA MET A 21 49.52 -38.55 40.96
C MET A 21 48.11 -38.82 40.47
N ILE A 22 47.46 -39.86 40.98
CA ILE A 22 46.07 -40.18 40.63
C ILE A 22 45.12 -39.16 41.26
N SER A 23 45.34 -38.74 42.51
CA SER A 23 44.54 -37.68 43.12
C SER A 23 44.67 -36.36 42.35
N ASN A 24 45.89 -35.94 41.98
CA ASN A 24 46.09 -34.71 41.22
C ASN A 24 45.43 -34.74 39.83
N LEU A 25 45.36 -35.92 39.20
CA LEU A 25 44.65 -36.10 37.93
C LEU A 25 43.13 -36.05 38.12
N ILE A 26 42.60 -36.65 39.19
CA ILE A 26 41.17 -36.59 39.53
C ILE A 26 40.76 -35.15 39.87
N ASP A 27 41.53 -34.46 40.71
CA ASP A 27 41.28 -33.06 41.08
C ASP A 27 41.32 -32.14 39.85
N ALA A 28 42.22 -32.40 38.89
CA ALA A 28 42.26 -31.68 37.62
C ALA A 28 41.07 -32.02 36.71
N GLN A 29 40.59 -33.27 36.73
CA GLN A 29 39.44 -33.70 35.96
C GLN A 29 38.14 -33.12 36.54
N GLU A 30 38.00 -33.09 37.85
CA GLU A 30 36.87 -32.49 38.56
C GLU A 30 36.80 -30.99 38.29
N ASN A 31 37.91 -30.26 38.42
CA ASN A 31 37.99 -28.84 38.06
C ASN A 31 37.61 -28.58 36.58
N GLY A 32 38.09 -29.41 35.65
CA GLY A 32 37.73 -29.31 34.23
C GLY A 32 36.24 -29.58 33.97
N THR A 33 35.64 -30.54 34.69
CA THR A 33 34.19 -30.81 34.59
C THR A 33 33.36 -29.69 35.20
N GLU A 34 33.82 -29.05 36.27
CA GLU A 34 33.17 -27.88 36.86
C GLU A 34 33.23 -26.67 35.92
N GLU A 35 34.36 -26.43 35.26
CA GLU A 35 34.48 -25.39 34.23
C GLU A 35 33.54 -25.63 33.05
N ILE A 36 33.43 -26.88 32.58
CA ILE A 36 32.50 -27.25 31.50
C ILE A 36 31.03 -27.05 31.93
N ASN A 37 30.67 -27.43 33.15
CA ASN A 37 29.33 -27.23 33.69
C ASN A 37 28.98 -25.73 33.80
N ASN A 38 29.94 -24.91 34.26
CA ASN A 38 29.76 -23.47 34.37
C ASN A 38 29.59 -22.79 33.00
N LEU A 39 30.38 -23.20 31.99
CA LEU A 39 30.24 -22.69 30.62
C LEU A 39 28.92 -23.14 29.97
N THR A 40 28.45 -24.35 30.27
CA THR A 40 27.18 -24.86 29.76
C THR A 40 25.99 -24.08 30.33
N LEU A 41 26.05 -23.73 31.63
CA LEU A 41 25.05 -22.85 32.25
C LEU A 41 25.06 -21.43 31.64
N LEU A 42 26.24 -20.89 31.34
CA LEU A 42 26.39 -19.59 30.71
C LEU A 42 25.82 -19.57 29.28
N LEU A 43 26.08 -20.62 28.49
CA LEU A 43 25.54 -20.78 27.14
C LEU A 43 24.01 -20.85 27.15
N ALA A 44 23.42 -21.61 28.08
CA ALA A 44 21.97 -21.69 28.23
C ALA A 44 21.35 -20.32 28.56
N HIS A 45 22.01 -19.51 29.40
CA HIS A 45 21.57 -18.14 29.68
C HIS A 45 21.66 -17.25 28.44
N LYS A 46 22.75 -17.33 27.67
CA LYS A 46 22.93 -16.53 26.45
C LYS A 46 21.95 -16.93 25.34
N ASP A 47 21.63 -18.21 25.20
CA ASP A 47 20.61 -18.69 24.27
C ASP A 47 19.21 -18.18 24.65
N SER A 48 18.91 -18.09 25.95
CA SER A 48 17.66 -17.49 26.43
C SER A 48 17.58 -15.99 26.13
N GLU A 49 18.66 -15.24 26.29
CA GLU A 49 18.74 -13.83 25.89
C GLU A 49 18.56 -13.65 24.38
N ILE A 50 19.20 -14.49 23.56
CA ILE A 50 19.06 -14.46 22.10
C ILE A 50 17.61 -14.75 21.68
N ALA A 51 16.93 -15.67 22.36
CA ALA A 51 15.53 -16.01 22.08
C ALA A 51 14.60 -14.82 22.36
N ILE A 52 14.79 -14.12 23.48
CA ILE A 52 14.02 -12.93 23.85
C ILE A 52 14.23 -11.83 22.81
N LEU A 53 15.50 -11.52 22.48
CA LEU A 53 15.84 -10.49 21.49
C LEU A 53 15.26 -10.78 20.09
N LYS A 54 15.20 -12.06 19.68
CA LYS A 54 14.58 -12.45 18.40
C LYS A 54 13.07 -12.17 18.36
N VAL A 55 12.37 -12.34 19.48
CA VAL A 55 10.93 -12.04 19.58
C VAL A 55 10.68 -10.53 19.52
N GLU A 56 11.47 -9.73 20.24
CA GLU A 56 11.39 -8.26 20.19
C GLU A 56 11.64 -7.72 18.78
N LEU A 57 12.66 -8.23 18.07
CA LEU A 57 12.95 -7.83 16.69
C LEU A 57 11.79 -8.16 15.72
N GLN A 58 11.09 -9.28 15.95
CA GLN A 58 9.89 -9.64 15.18
C GLN A 58 8.69 -8.73 15.50
N GLN A 59 8.53 -8.29 16.74
CA GLN A 59 7.47 -7.37 17.13
C GLN A 59 7.72 -5.95 16.59
N ASP A 60 8.94 -5.44 16.70
CA ASP A 60 9.34 -4.12 16.18
C ASP A 60 9.14 -4.00 14.67
N THR A 61 9.41 -5.09 13.93
CA THR A 61 9.22 -5.11 12.47
C THR A 61 7.74 -5.15 12.09
N HIS A 62 6.90 -5.85 12.86
CA HIS A 62 5.45 -5.86 12.65
C HIS A 62 4.82 -4.50 12.97
N GLU A 63 5.17 -3.89 14.09
CA GLU A 63 4.63 -2.57 14.45
C GLU A 63 5.04 -1.48 13.46
N LYS A 64 6.30 -1.46 13.03
CA LYS A 64 6.76 -0.50 12.00
C LYS A 64 6.04 -0.72 10.68
N ARG A 65 5.76 -1.99 10.32
CA ARG A 65 5.00 -2.34 9.12
C ARG A 65 3.55 -1.87 9.21
N ASP A 66 2.91 -2.02 10.37
CA ASP A 66 1.52 -1.63 10.55
C ASP A 66 1.35 -0.11 10.57
N ARG A 67 2.27 0.62 11.23
CA ARG A 67 2.34 2.10 11.13
C ARG A 67 2.52 2.56 9.68
N LEU A 68 3.41 1.92 8.93
CA LEU A 68 3.65 2.26 7.52
C LEU A 68 2.43 1.97 6.64
N LYS A 69 1.67 0.91 6.92
CA LYS A 69 0.41 0.63 6.21
C LYS A 69 -0.62 1.72 6.49
N ASP A 70 -0.75 2.15 7.74
CA ASP A 70 -1.70 3.19 8.12
C ASP A 70 -1.35 4.53 7.44
N GLU A 71 -0.06 4.91 7.42
CA GLU A 71 0.41 6.09 6.68
C GLU A 71 0.11 5.99 5.18
N VAL A 72 0.29 4.81 4.57
CA VAL A 72 -0.03 4.58 3.15
C VAL A 72 -1.54 4.68 2.90
N VAL A 73 -2.38 4.20 3.82
CA VAL A 73 -3.84 4.33 3.73
C VAL A 73 -4.27 5.79 3.85
N ASP A 74 -3.67 6.56 4.75
CA ASP A 74 -3.94 7.98 4.92
C ASP A 74 -3.48 8.81 3.72
N LEU A 75 -2.30 8.50 3.16
CA LEU A 75 -1.83 9.08 1.91
C LEU A 75 -2.80 8.76 0.76
N MET A 76 -3.28 7.52 0.66
CA MET A 76 -4.30 7.15 -0.33
C MET A 76 -5.64 7.87 -0.10
N ARG A 77 -5.95 8.24 1.14
CA ARG A 77 -7.13 9.04 1.47
C ARG A 77 -6.95 10.48 1.00
N GLN A 78 -5.81 11.10 1.31
CA GLN A 78 -5.47 12.45 0.84
C GLN A 78 -5.44 12.56 -0.69
N VAL A 79 -4.88 11.56 -1.40
CA VAL A 79 -4.87 11.53 -2.87
C VAL A 79 -6.29 11.42 -3.44
N ARG A 80 -7.19 10.68 -2.78
CA ARG A 80 -8.61 10.62 -3.16
C ARG A 80 -9.32 11.95 -2.91
N ASP A 81 -9.09 12.59 -1.76
CA ASP A 81 -9.71 13.86 -1.43
C ASP A 81 -9.28 14.97 -2.41
N LEU A 82 -8.00 14.99 -2.80
CA LEU A 82 -7.47 15.92 -3.81
C LEU A 82 -8.09 15.70 -5.20
N THR A 83 -8.32 14.44 -5.60
CA THR A 83 -8.95 14.13 -6.89
C THR A 83 -10.45 14.45 -6.89
N GLN A 84 -11.16 14.21 -5.78
CA GLN A 84 -12.55 14.64 -5.61
C GLN A 84 -12.69 16.17 -5.60
N GLN A 85 -11.72 16.87 -5.01
CA GLN A 85 -11.69 18.33 -5.08
C GLN A 85 -11.62 18.83 -6.52
N MET A 86 -11.07 18.06 -7.46
CA MET A 86 -11.03 18.43 -8.88
C MET A 86 -12.36 18.25 -9.62
N LEU A 87 -13.26 17.39 -9.15
CA LEU A 87 -14.47 16.93 -9.85
C LEU A 87 -15.78 17.43 -9.19
N ILE A 88 -15.70 18.50 -8.41
CA ILE A 88 -16.85 19.15 -7.79
C ILE A 88 -17.85 19.62 -8.87
N ASP A 89 -19.15 19.50 -8.58
CA ASP A 89 -20.22 20.11 -9.37
C ASP A 89 -19.89 21.57 -9.73
N GLN A 90 -20.40 22.03 -10.88
CA GLN A 90 -20.21 23.40 -11.38
C GLN A 90 -18.78 23.74 -11.82
N ARG A 91 -17.85 22.76 -11.84
CA ARG A 91 -16.57 22.92 -12.52
C ARG A 91 -16.71 22.81 -14.03
N THR A 92 -15.91 23.62 -14.73
CA THR A 92 -15.77 23.53 -16.17
C THR A 92 -14.76 22.45 -16.51
N VAL A 93 -15.10 21.62 -17.48
CA VAL A 93 -14.30 20.51 -17.99
C VAL A 93 -14.17 20.60 -19.51
N ILE A 94 -13.13 19.97 -20.05
CA ILE A 94 -12.99 19.75 -21.49
C ILE A 94 -13.25 18.27 -21.75
N LEU A 95 -14.13 17.98 -22.71
CA LEU A 95 -14.38 16.60 -23.13
C LEU A 95 -13.18 16.08 -23.94
N LEU A 96 -12.67 14.92 -23.58
CA LEU A 96 -11.49 14.33 -24.24
C LEU A 96 -11.88 13.41 -25.41
N GLN A 97 -13.01 12.74 -25.32
CA GLN A 97 -13.46 11.74 -26.27
C GLN A 97 -14.91 12.00 -26.74
N ASP A 98 -15.40 11.21 -27.70
CA ASP A 98 -16.73 11.32 -28.35
C ASP A 98 -16.81 12.45 -29.40
N ARG A 99 -17.96 12.58 -30.10
CA ARG A 99 -18.30 13.61 -31.10
C ARG A 99 -18.11 15.05 -30.61
N PHE A 100 -18.10 15.25 -29.28
CA PHE A 100 -17.92 16.55 -28.65
C PHE A 100 -16.55 16.72 -27.99
N ALA A 101 -15.57 15.89 -28.33
CA ALA A 101 -14.19 16.06 -27.91
C ALA A 101 -13.65 17.48 -28.24
N GLY A 102 -12.83 18.01 -27.34
CA GLY A 102 -12.27 19.36 -27.38
C GLY A 102 -13.27 20.48 -27.06
N ARG A 103 -14.54 20.14 -26.75
CA ARG A 103 -15.55 21.14 -26.37
C ARG A 103 -15.59 21.31 -24.86
N LYS A 104 -15.80 22.56 -24.45
CA LYS A 104 -15.98 22.95 -23.05
C LYS A 104 -17.36 22.55 -22.58
N ALA A 105 -17.42 22.12 -21.34
CA ALA A 105 -18.65 21.70 -20.70
C ALA A 105 -18.59 21.93 -19.19
N VAL A 106 -19.74 21.82 -18.53
CA VAL A 106 -19.89 22.02 -17.09
C VAL A 106 -20.44 20.73 -16.48
N ILE A 107 -19.82 20.29 -15.39
CA ILE A 107 -20.35 19.18 -14.60
C ILE A 107 -21.58 19.69 -13.84
N ILE A 108 -22.73 19.06 -14.05
CA ILE A 108 -23.98 19.36 -13.33
C ILE A 108 -24.09 18.51 -12.08
N LYS A 109 -23.80 17.21 -12.23
CA LYS A 109 -23.89 16.22 -11.17
C LYS A 109 -22.82 15.15 -11.33
N ALA A 110 -22.08 14.93 -10.26
CA ALA A 110 -21.12 13.84 -10.09
C ALA A 110 -21.82 12.55 -9.60
N TYR A 111 -21.41 11.40 -10.15
CA TYR A 111 -21.82 10.05 -9.70
C TYR A 111 -20.57 9.21 -9.46
N ASP A 112 -20.07 9.24 -8.23
CA ASP A 112 -18.82 8.56 -7.87
C ASP A 112 -19.00 7.06 -7.67
N GLU A 113 -20.13 6.64 -7.09
CA GLU A 113 -20.46 5.24 -6.80
C GLU A 113 -21.05 4.49 -8.01
N GLY A 114 -21.24 5.20 -9.13
CA GLY A 114 -21.90 4.65 -10.32
C GLY A 114 -23.41 4.49 -10.14
N THR A 115 -24.07 4.05 -11.22
CA THR A 115 -25.51 3.81 -11.30
C THR A 115 -25.74 2.37 -11.75
N ARG A 116 -26.92 1.79 -11.51
CA ARG A 116 -27.24 0.42 -11.96
C ARG A 116 -26.95 0.18 -13.44
N ASP A 117 -27.21 1.18 -14.30
CA ASP A 117 -26.98 1.06 -15.74
C ASP A 117 -25.49 1.21 -16.11
N ARG A 118 -24.70 1.88 -15.28
CA ARG A 118 -23.30 2.23 -15.51
C ARG A 118 -22.51 2.15 -14.21
N PRO A 119 -21.82 1.02 -13.95
CA PRO A 119 -21.15 0.76 -12.67
C PRO A 119 -19.84 1.55 -12.48
N TYR A 120 -19.41 2.33 -13.46
CA TYR A 120 -18.21 3.17 -13.37
C TYR A 120 -18.54 4.59 -12.93
N GLY A 121 -17.56 5.27 -12.32
CA GLY A 121 -17.67 6.69 -11.97
C GLY A 121 -17.90 7.56 -13.21
N HIS A 122 -18.97 8.35 -13.18
CA HIS A 122 -19.38 9.18 -14.31
C HIS A 122 -19.99 10.50 -13.84
N CYS A 123 -20.08 11.45 -14.74
CA CYS A 123 -20.68 12.75 -14.50
C CYS A 123 -21.72 13.10 -15.57
N LEU A 124 -22.73 13.82 -15.15
CA LEU A 124 -23.67 14.48 -16.04
C LEU A 124 -23.10 15.84 -16.43
N VAL A 125 -22.95 16.05 -17.73
CA VAL A 125 -22.20 17.18 -18.28
C VAL A 125 -23.07 17.95 -19.27
N ALA A 126 -23.17 19.27 -19.08
CA ALA A 126 -23.75 20.19 -20.05
C ALA A 126 -22.64 20.90 -20.83
N GLY A 127 -22.51 20.53 -22.10
CA GLY A 127 -21.51 21.05 -23.02
C GLY A 127 -22.05 22.03 -24.05
N ILE A 128 -21.14 22.83 -24.59
CA ILE A 128 -21.42 23.64 -25.77
C ILE A 128 -21.15 22.78 -27.01
N GLY A 129 -22.20 22.43 -27.73
CA GLY A 129 -22.08 21.81 -29.05
C GLY A 129 -21.50 22.82 -30.05
N LYS A 130 -22.27 23.83 -30.44
CA LYS A 130 -21.79 24.83 -31.39
C LYS A 130 -21.45 26.12 -30.68
N TYR A 131 -20.17 26.48 -30.68
CA TYR A 131 -19.73 27.78 -30.18
C TYR A 131 -20.35 28.93 -30.98
N PRO A 132 -20.66 30.06 -30.32
CA PRO A 132 -21.11 31.25 -31.02
C PRO A 132 -20.00 31.75 -31.96
N LYS A 133 -20.39 32.24 -33.13
CA LYS A 133 -19.44 32.81 -34.10
C LYS A 133 -19.09 34.24 -33.69
N LYS A 134 -17.89 34.71 -34.06
CA LYS A 134 -17.46 36.11 -33.84
C LYS A 134 -18.48 37.10 -34.42
N VAL A 135 -19.05 37.92 -33.54
CA VAL A 135 -19.94 39.02 -33.86
C VAL A 135 -19.11 40.27 -34.12
N ILE A 136 -19.41 41.00 -35.19
CA ILE A 136 -18.71 42.24 -35.56
C ILE A 136 -19.72 43.38 -35.54
N ARG A 137 -19.33 44.57 -35.06
CA ARG A 137 -20.23 45.74 -34.95
C ARG A 137 -20.88 46.15 -36.29
N LYS A 138 -20.24 45.84 -37.43
CA LYS A 138 -20.73 46.10 -38.78
C LYS A 138 -21.85 45.15 -39.25
N ASP A 139 -22.06 44.02 -38.57
CA ASP A 139 -23.11 43.07 -38.96
C ASP A 139 -24.50 43.63 -38.64
N SER A 140 -25.48 43.35 -39.50
CA SER A 140 -26.89 43.67 -39.20
C SER A 140 -27.42 42.82 -38.04
N ALA A 141 -28.42 43.33 -37.30
CA ALA A 141 -29.00 42.64 -36.13
C ALA A 141 -29.42 41.19 -36.43
N LYS A 142 -30.00 40.93 -37.61
CA LYS A 142 -30.39 39.57 -38.06
C LYS A 142 -29.18 38.63 -38.19
N LYS A 143 -28.05 39.13 -38.68
CA LYS A 143 -26.80 38.36 -38.82
C LYS A 143 -26.13 38.16 -37.46
N GLN A 144 -26.18 39.18 -36.59
CA GLN A 144 -25.70 39.07 -35.21
C GLN A 144 -26.45 37.99 -34.44
N ALA A 145 -27.80 37.99 -34.45
CA ALA A 145 -28.61 36.97 -33.79
C ALA A 145 -28.30 35.54 -34.30
N LYS A 146 -28.11 35.36 -35.61
CA LYS A 146 -27.73 34.05 -36.19
C LYS A 146 -26.33 33.60 -35.77
N LYS A 147 -25.40 34.52 -35.53
CA LYS A 147 -24.03 34.22 -35.08
C LYS A 147 -23.97 33.91 -33.59
N SER A 148 -24.79 34.56 -32.76
CA SER A 148 -24.87 34.35 -31.32
C SER A 148 -25.58 33.07 -30.91
N ARG A 149 -26.28 32.39 -31.82
CA ARG A 149 -27.01 31.15 -31.50
C ARG A 149 -26.06 30.02 -31.11
N VAL A 150 -26.18 29.57 -29.86
CA VAL A 150 -25.44 28.42 -29.30
C VAL A 150 -26.27 27.16 -29.45
N LYS A 151 -25.63 26.04 -29.80
CA LYS A 151 -26.26 24.70 -29.68
C LYS A 151 -25.65 24.02 -28.47
N THR A 152 -26.46 23.65 -27.49
CA THR A 152 -26.03 22.91 -26.30
C THR A 152 -26.10 21.41 -26.50
N SER A 153 -25.43 20.66 -25.64
CA SER A 153 -25.45 19.20 -25.59
C SER A 153 -25.41 18.76 -24.14
N ILE A 154 -26.24 17.80 -23.76
CA ILE A 154 -26.22 17.19 -22.44
C ILE A 154 -25.78 15.74 -22.65
N LYS A 155 -24.83 15.27 -21.85
CA LYS A 155 -24.31 13.91 -21.94
C LYS A 155 -23.90 13.38 -20.58
N LEU A 156 -24.00 12.06 -20.44
CA LEU A 156 -23.38 11.31 -19.37
C LEU A 156 -21.99 10.85 -19.81
N VAL A 157 -20.95 11.21 -19.06
CA VAL A 157 -19.54 11.03 -19.46
C VAL A 157 -18.77 10.36 -18.33
N ASN A 158 -17.89 9.40 -18.65
CA ASN A 158 -16.96 8.83 -17.67
C ASN A 158 -15.94 9.90 -17.22
N TYR A 159 -15.55 9.93 -15.95
CA TYR A 159 -14.55 10.87 -15.44
C TYR A 159 -13.24 10.85 -16.23
N ASN A 160 -12.79 9.68 -16.67
CA ASN A 160 -11.57 9.54 -17.48
C ASN A 160 -11.63 10.28 -18.82
N HIS A 161 -12.84 10.54 -19.33
CA HIS A 161 -13.06 11.23 -20.60
C HIS A 161 -13.30 12.73 -20.42
N SER A 162 -13.04 13.25 -19.23
CA SER A 162 -13.13 14.67 -18.89
C SER A 162 -11.79 15.16 -18.36
N MET A 163 -11.30 16.28 -18.91
CA MET A 163 -10.14 16.99 -18.37
C MET A 163 -10.65 18.13 -17.48
N PRO A 164 -10.40 18.09 -16.16
CA PRO A 164 -10.80 19.17 -15.27
C PRO A 164 -10.03 20.44 -15.59
N THR A 165 -10.71 21.57 -15.53
CA THR A 165 -10.09 22.89 -15.66
C THR A 165 -10.15 23.65 -14.34
N ARG A 166 -9.35 24.71 -14.23
CA ARG A 166 -9.35 25.61 -13.07
C ARG A 166 -10.66 26.38 -12.88
N TYR A 167 -11.47 26.51 -13.93
CA TYR A 167 -12.61 27.42 -13.93
C TYR A 167 -13.85 26.77 -13.31
N THR A 168 -14.48 27.50 -12.39
CA THR A 168 -15.81 27.21 -11.86
C THR A 168 -16.83 28.15 -12.49
N LEU A 169 -18.04 27.66 -12.74
CA LEU A 169 -19.16 28.43 -13.26
C LEU A 169 -20.34 28.28 -12.32
N ASP A 170 -20.64 29.32 -11.55
CA ASP A 170 -21.80 29.36 -10.67
C ASP A 170 -23.08 29.59 -11.50
N VAL A 171 -23.64 28.49 -12.01
CA VAL A 171 -24.89 28.50 -12.78
C VAL A 171 -25.79 27.40 -12.25
N TYR A 172 -27.01 27.77 -11.86
CA TYR A 172 -28.05 26.85 -11.38
C TYR A 172 -28.61 26.01 -12.54
N LEU A 173 -27.88 24.96 -12.91
CA LEU A 173 -28.27 24.00 -13.96
C LEU A 173 -28.89 22.71 -13.40
N LYS A 174 -28.91 22.55 -12.07
CA LYS A 174 -29.39 21.34 -11.40
C LYS A 174 -30.89 21.11 -11.59
N ASP A 175 -31.69 22.19 -11.55
CA ASP A 175 -33.15 22.09 -11.66
C ASP A 175 -33.64 21.87 -13.10
N VAL A 176 -32.77 22.15 -14.09
CA VAL A 176 -33.13 22.12 -15.52
C VAL A 176 -32.85 20.75 -16.14
N VAL A 177 -31.92 19.97 -15.59
CA VAL A 177 -31.41 18.76 -16.23
C VAL A 177 -31.67 17.53 -15.37
N ASN A 178 -32.60 16.68 -15.83
CA ASN A 178 -32.88 15.39 -15.23
C ASN A 178 -32.17 14.25 -15.99
N PRO A 179 -31.53 13.30 -15.28
CA PRO A 179 -30.88 12.15 -15.91
C PRO A 179 -31.87 11.25 -16.67
N ASP A 180 -33.14 11.19 -16.24
CA ASP A 180 -34.18 10.36 -16.87
C ASP A 180 -34.64 10.88 -18.24
N SER A 181 -34.26 12.12 -18.59
CA SER A 181 -34.66 12.78 -19.83
C SER A 181 -33.63 12.64 -20.96
N LEU A 182 -32.58 11.85 -20.76
CA LEU A 182 -31.45 11.65 -21.68
C LEU A 182 -31.53 10.34 -22.46
#